data_AF-R9APM5-F1
#
_entry.id   AF-R9APM5-F1
#
_cell.length_a   1.000
_cell.length_b   1.000
_cell.length_c   1.000
_cell.angle_alpha   90.00
_cell.angle_beta   90.00
_cell.angle_gamma   90.00
#
_symmetry.space_group_name_H-M   'P 1'
#
loop_
_entity.id
_entity.type
_entity.pdbx_description
1 polymer ?
#
loop_
_entity_poly.entity_id
_entity_poly.type
_entity_poly.pdbx_seq_one_letter_code
_entity_poly.pdbx_strand_id
1 'polypeptide(L)' 'MANYKFNVAMSCGGCSGAITRALNKAKEDPNAGIEDFSVDLNAQTVLVNGSASLQDVQARIAKTGKEVRSADQI' A
#
# COMPACT_ATOMS: atom_id res chain seq x y z
N MET A 1 -1.78 -3.95 -14.48
CA MET A 1 -0.94 -2.74 -14.49
C MET A 1 -1.18 -2.07 -13.15
N ALA A 2 -0.16 -1.58 -12.42
CA ALA A 2 -0.40 -0.92 -11.14
C ALA A 2 -0.73 0.55 -11.39
N ASN A 3 -1.65 1.12 -10.60
CA ASN A 3 -2.07 2.52 -10.75
C ASN A 3 -1.23 3.44 -9.86
N TYR A 4 -0.74 2.91 -8.74
CA TYR A 4 0.01 3.70 -7.76
C TYR A 4 1.27 2.99 -7.30
N LYS A 5 2.31 3.80 -7.04
CA LYS A 5 3.56 3.39 -6.43
C LYS A 5 3.82 4.24 -5.20
N PHE A 6 4.09 3.59 -4.08
CA PHE A 6 4.46 4.25 -2.83
C PHE A 6 5.87 3.83 -2.41
N ASN A 7 6.68 4.80 -2.00
CA ASN A 7 7.91 4.52 -1.27
C ASN A 7 7.60 4.58 0.24
N VAL A 8 7.80 3.48 0.96
CA VAL A 8 7.39 3.34 2.36
C VAL A 8 8.54 2.81 3.20
N ALA A 9 8.84 3.48 4.32
CA ALA A 9 9.91 3.08 5.22
C ALA A 9 9.54 1.80 6.00
N MET A 10 10.19 0.69 5.66
CA MET A 10 10.00 -0.63 6.27
C MET A 10 11.35 -1.18 6.75
N SER A 11 11.53 -1.34 8.06
CA SER A 11 12.81 -1.78 8.62
C SER A 11 12.98 -3.29 8.73
N CYS A 12 11.90 -4.07 8.63
CA CYS A 12 11.94 -5.53 8.74
C CYS A 12 10.71 -6.18 8.10
N GLY A 13 10.71 -7.51 7.98
CA GLY A 13 9.57 -8.29 7.46
C GLY A 13 8.27 -8.10 8.25
N GLY A 14 8.36 -7.78 9.55
CA GLY A 14 7.17 -7.41 10.34
C GLY A 14 6.53 -6.09 9.89
N CYS A 15 7.32 -5.14 9.38
CA CYS A 15 6.83 -3.86 8.87
C CYS A 15 6.12 -4.02 7.52
N SER A 16 6.74 -4.74 6.57
CA SER A 16 6.09 -5.05 5.29
C SER A 16 4.84 -5.90 5.51
N GLY A 17 4.89 -6.87 6.43
CA GLY A 17 3.73 -7.68 6.79
C GLY A 17 2.56 -6.87 7.39
N ALA A 18 2.84 -5.78 8.12
CA ALA A 18 1.79 -4.89 8.62
C ALA A 18 1.04 -4.18 7.48
N ILE A 19 1.76 -3.73 6.45
CA ILE A 19 1.19 -3.13 5.24
C ILE A 19 0.38 -4.18 4.46
N THR A 20 0.95 -5.36 4.24
CA THR A 20 0.24 -6.47 3.56
C THR A 20 -1.09 -6.80 4.23
N ARG A 21 -1.12 -6.91 5.57
CA ARG A 21 -2.38 -7.17 6.31
C ARG A 21 -3.40 -6.04 6.14
N ALA A 22 -2.97 -4.79 6.19
CA ALA A 22 -3.86 -3.64 6.01
C ALA A 22 -4.47 -3.58 4.60
N LEU A 23 -3.67 -3.86 3.56
CA LEU A 23 -4.14 -3.87 2.18
C LEU A 23 -5.00 -5.10 1.86
N ASN A 24 -4.71 -6.27 2.43
CA ASN A 24 -5.60 -7.44 2.32
C ASN A 24 -6.97 -7.16 2.93
N LYS A 25 -7.02 -6.57 4.14
CA LYS A 25 -8.30 -6.17 4.75
C LYS A 25 -9.06 -5.16 3.89
N ALA A 26 -8.35 -4.26 3.21
CA ALA A 26 -8.97 -3.34 2.27
C ALA A 26 -9.50 -4.06 1.02
N LYS A 27 -8.78 -5.05 0.49
CA LYS A 27 -9.23 -5.86 -0.65
C LYS A 27 -10.51 -6.65 -0.37
N GLU A 28 -10.76 -7.03 0.89
CA GLU A 28 -12.01 -7.67 1.34
C GLU A 28 -13.19 -6.70 1.48
N ASP A 29 -12.94 -5.40 1.56
CA ASP A 29 -13.98 -4.37 1.66
C ASP A 29 -14.47 -4.00 0.25
N PRO A 30 -15.74 -4.29 -0.11
CA PRO A 30 -16.27 -4.03 -1.45
C PRO A 30 -16.29 -2.54 -1.82
N ASN A 31 -16.14 -1.64 -0.83
CA ASN A 31 -16.11 -0.20 -1.06
C ASN A 31 -14.68 0.37 -1.09
N ALA A 32 -13.65 -0.43 -0.83
CA ALA A 32 -12.29 0.08 -0.78
C ALA A 32 -11.64 0.27 -2.15
N GLY A 33 -12.09 -0.47 -3.18
CA GLY A 33 -11.59 -0.34 -4.55
C GLY A 33 -10.13 -0.80 -4.75
N ILE A 34 -9.59 -1.63 -3.86
CA ILE A 34 -8.27 -2.25 -4.05
C ILE A 34 -8.46 -3.64 -4.65
N GLU A 35 -7.91 -3.86 -5.84
CA GLU A 35 -8.01 -5.14 -6.56
C GLU A 35 -6.78 -6.00 -6.35
N ASP A 36 -5.59 -5.40 -6.43
CA ASP A 36 -4.34 -6.10 -6.26
C ASP A 36 -3.23 -5.19 -5.73
N PHE A 37 -2.21 -5.79 -5.12
CA PHE A 37 -1.06 -5.05 -4.63
C PHE A 37 0.18 -5.93 -4.50
N SER A 38 1.36 -5.31 -4.47
CA SER A 38 2.62 -5.95 -4.10
C SER A 38 3.38 -5.10 -3.08
N VAL A 39 4.10 -5.77 -2.17
CA VAL A 39 4.93 -5.13 -1.15
C VAL A 39 6.33 -5.71 -1.26
N ASP A 40 7.31 -4.87 -1.54
CA ASP A 40 8.72 -5.22 -1.62
C ASP A 40 9.50 -4.54 -0.50
N LEU A 41 9.97 -5.33 0.45
CA LEU A 41 10.78 -4.86 1.57
C LEU A 41 12.14 -4.34 1.10
N ASN A 42 12.78 -5.01 0.13
CA ASN A 42 14.11 -4.63 -0.34
C ASN A 42 14.06 -3.31 -1.12
N ALA A 43 13.06 -3.16 -1.98
CA ALA A 43 12.84 -1.96 -2.76
C ALA A 43 12.10 -0.83 -2.01
N GLN A 44 11.68 -1.07 -0.76
CA GLN A 44 10.88 -0.13 0.03
C GLN A 44 9.62 0.35 -0.71
N THR A 45 9.03 -0.53 -1.53
CA THR A 45 8.00 -0.16 -2.50
C THR A 45 6.70 -0.90 -2.24
N VAL A 46 5.58 -0.19 -2.36
CA VAL A 46 4.23 -0.77 -2.39
C VAL A 46 3.60 -0.38 -3.73
N LEU A 47 3.18 -1.36 -4.52
CA LEU A 47 2.42 -1.14 -5.76
C LEU A 47 0.97 -1.50 -5.50
N VAL A 48 0.04 -0.68 -5.98
CA VAL A 48 -1.40 -0.90 -5.78
C VAL A 48 -2.13 -0.72 -7.11
N ASN A 49 -3.06 -1.63 -7.39
CA ASN A 49 -3.98 -1.57 -8.52
C ASN A 49 -5.45 -1.57 -8.01
N GLY A 50 -6.30 -0.84 -8.72
CA GLY A 50 -7.75 -0.80 -8.48
C GLY A 50 -8.34 0.60 -8.67
N SER A 51 -9.62 0.75 -8.34
CA SER A 51 -10.39 1.99 -8.49
C SER A 51 -10.28 2.95 -7.31
N ALA A 52 -9.62 2.55 -6.21
CA ALA A 52 -9.37 3.41 -5.06
C ALA A 52 -8.63 4.70 -5.46
N SER A 53 -8.89 5.80 -4.75
CA SER A 53 -8.10 7.03 -4.95
C SER A 53 -6.69 6.89 -4.35
N LEU A 54 -5.71 7.61 -4.91
CA LEU A 54 -4.35 7.67 -4.36
C LEU A 54 -4.35 8.03 -2.87
N GLN A 55 -5.18 9.01 -2.48
CA GLN A 55 -5.29 9.50 -1.11
C GLN A 55 -5.84 8.42 -0.16
N ASP A 56 -6.84 7.65 -0.58
CA ASP A 56 -7.40 6.57 0.23
C ASP A 56 -6.39 5.46 0.48
N VAL A 57 -5.65 5.08 -0.56
CA VAL A 57 -4.59 4.06 -0.45
C VAL A 57 -3.46 4.58 0.46
N GLN A 58 -3.02 5.82 0.28
CA GLN A 58 -2.00 6.44 1.11
C GLN A 58 -2.41 6.47 2.59
N ALA A 59 -3.65 6.88 2.88
CA ALA A 59 -4.18 6.94 4.25
C ALA A 59 -4.23 5.55 4.89
N ARG A 60 -4.56 4.50 4.13
CA ARG A 60 -4.55 3.12 4.63
C ARG A 60 -3.14 2.65 4.96
N ILE A 61 -2.15 2.95 4.12
CA ILE A 61 -0.74 2.63 4.38
C ILE A 61 -0.25 3.40 5.62
N ALA A 62 -0.53 4.71 5.72
CA ALA A 62 -0.12 5.54 6.85
C ALA A 62 -0.69 5.06 8.20
N LYS A 63 -1.91 4.50 8.23
CA LYS A 63 -2.51 3.90 9.44
C LYS A 63 -1.71 2.72 10.02
N THR A 64 -0.77 2.14 9.26
CA THR A 64 0.15 1.11 9.76
C THR A 64 1.33 1.68 10.56
N GLY A 65 1.39 3.01 10.72
CA GLY A 65 2.45 3.71 11.44
C GLY A 65 3.77 3.76 10.67
N LYS A 66 3.73 3.62 9.34
CA LYS A 66 4.90 3.67 8.46
C LYS A 66 4.96 4.99 7.73
N GLU A 67 6.18 5.53 7.63
CA GLU A 67 6.45 6.75 6.88
C GLU A 67 6.31 6.48 5.39
N VAL A 68 5.45 7.25 4.71
CA VAL A 68 5.32 7.24 3.25
C VAL A 68 6.16 8.39 2.70
N ARG A 69 7.25 8.07 2.01
CA ARG A 69 8.23 9.03 1.47
C ARG A 69 7.81 9.60 0.12
N SER A 70 7.11 8.81 -0.70
CA SER A 70 6.50 9.27 -1.95
C SER A 70 5.24 8.48 -2.28
N ALA A 71 4.36 9.09 -3.05
CA ALA A 71 3.11 8.54 -3.54
C ALA A 71 2.89 9.03 -4.97
N ASP A 72 3.04 8.13 -5.93
CA ASP A 72 3.05 8.44 -7.36
C ASP A 72 1.96 7.65 -8.09
N GLN A 73 1.28 8.28 -9.04
CA GLN A 73 0.38 7.59 -9.98
C GLN A 73 1.18 7.16 -11.22
N ILE A 74 1.04 5.91 -11.63
CA ILE A 74 1.84 5.25 -12.68
C ILE A 74 0.99 4.49 -13.69
#